data_AF-A0A7X3VPL0-F1
#
_entry.id   AF-A0A7X3VPL0-F1
#
_cell.length_a   1.000
_cell.length_b   1.000
_cell.length_c   1.000
_cell.angle_alpha   90.00
_cell.angle_beta   90.00
_cell.angle_gamma   90.00
#
_symmetry.space_group_name_H-M   'P 1'
#
loop_
_entity.id
_entity.type
_entity.pdbx_description
1 polymer ?
#
loop_
_entity_poly.entity_id
_entity_poly.type
_entity_poly.pdbx_seq_one_letter_code
_entity_poly.pdbx_strand_id
1 'polypeptide(L)'
;MITHIRVKNFKSWQDSGGVELAPLTGFFGTNSSGKSSLLQMLLSLKQTVGRNEVLFFGDEKSLVNLGNFQEVIHGHEVRNELYLGLNCRLSHTVPYDFVVTTQG
;
A
#
# COMPACT_ATOMS: atom_id res chain seq x y z
N MET A 1 -9.74 1.85 10.75
CA MET A 1 -8.87 3.04 10.59
C MET A 1 -7.44 2.60 10.32
N ILE A 2 -6.77 3.13 9.29
CA ILE A 2 -5.33 2.89 9.09
C ILE A 2 -4.56 3.73 10.10
N THR A 3 -3.64 3.13 10.84
CA THR A 3 -2.90 3.78 11.94
C THR A 3 -1.40 3.82 11.70
N HIS A 4 -0.90 2.98 10.78
CA HIS A 4 0.50 2.96 10.42
C HIS A 4 0.66 2.59 8.94
N ILE A 5 1.63 3.19 8.27
CA ILE A 5 2.08 2.79 6.94
C ILE A 5 3.61 2.76 6.89
N ARG A 6 4.17 1.88 6.07
CA ARG A 6 5.59 1.90 5.69
C ARG A 6 5.74 1.44 4.26
N VAL A 7 6.59 2.12 3.52
CA VAL A 7 6.86 1.82 2.12
C VAL A 7 8.36 1.73 1.91
N LYS A 8 8.81 0.68 1.21
CA LYS A 8 10.21 0.58 0.75
C LYS A 8 10.25 0.29 -0.74
N ASN A 9 11.24 0.90 -1.38
CA ASN A 9 11.50 0.79 -2.81
C ASN A 9 10.30 1.14 -3.71
N PHE A 10 9.55 2.21 -3.39
CA PHE A 10 8.38 2.64 -4.18
C PHE A 10 8.55 4.07 -4.67
N LYS A 11 8.63 4.26 -5.99
CA LYS A 11 8.81 5.57 -6.64
C LYS A 11 9.99 6.33 -6.03
N SER A 12 9.76 7.52 -5.49
CA SER A 12 10.81 8.32 -4.84
C SER A 12 11.18 7.85 -3.42
N TRP A 13 10.48 6.88 -2.84
CA TRP A 13 10.74 6.37 -1.50
C TRP A 13 11.64 5.13 -1.53
N GLN A 14 12.88 5.29 -1.09
CA GLN A 14 13.75 4.14 -0.79
C GLN A 14 13.26 3.41 0.47
N ASP A 15 13.03 4.14 1.56
CA ASP A 15 12.34 3.68 2.77
C ASP A 15 11.65 4.89 3.41
N SER A 16 10.34 4.83 3.65
CA SER A 16 9.62 5.90 4.36
C SER A 16 9.89 5.88 5.87
N GLY A 17 10.50 4.82 6.39
CA GLY A 17 10.38 4.47 7.80
C GLY A 17 8.93 4.15 8.18
N GLY A 18 8.70 3.92 9.46
CA GLY A 18 7.33 3.79 9.97
C GLY A 18 6.65 5.15 10.07
N VAL A 19 5.50 5.30 9.41
CA VAL A 19 4.69 6.53 9.45
C VAL A 19 3.41 6.26 10.23
N GLU A 20 3.26 6.93 11.37
CA GLU A 20 2.05 6.87 12.17
C GLU A 20 0.97 7.81 11.60
N LEU A 21 -0.27 7.32 11.55
CA LEU A 21 -1.41 8.08 11.06
C LEU A 21 -2.41 8.33 12.20
N ALA A 22 -2.74 9.61 12.42
CA ALA A 22 -3.85 10.06 13.24
C ALA A 22 -5.14 10.17 12.40
N PRO A 23 -6.33 10.26 13.02
CA PRO A 23 -7.61 10.41 12.30
C PRO A 23 -7.62 11.54 11.27
N LEU A 24 -6.84 12.61 11.53
CA LEU A 24 -6.50 13.64 10.57
C LEU A 24 -4.97 13.72 10.48
N THR A 25 -4.43 13.39 9.31
CA THR A 25 -2.97 13.44 9.04
C THR A 25 -2.72 14.29 7.80
N GLY A 26 -1.80 15.26 7.89
CA GLY A 26 -1.37 16.09 6.77
C GLY A 26 0.04 15.71 6.31
N PHE A 27 0.24 15.59 5.00
CA PHE A 27 1.55 15.34 4.39
C PHE A 27 2.13 16.64 3.82
N PHE A 28 3.27 17.09 4.35
CA PHE A 28 3.95 18.32 3.92
C PHE A 28 5.33 18.02 3.32
N GLY A 29 5.81 18.92 2.45
CA GLY A 29 7.10 18.78 1.77
C GLY A 29 7.10 19.42 0.39
N THR A 30 8.27 19.54 -0.21
CA THR A 30 8.46 20.14 -1.54
C THR A 30 7.75 19.36 -2.65
N ASN A 31 7.44 20.01 -3.77
CA ASN A 31 6.92 19.29 -4.93
C ASN A 31 7.87 18.18 -5.36
N SER A 32 7.31 17.07 -5.83
CA SER A 32 8.07 15.85 -6.17
C SER A 32 8.72 15.11 -4.99
N SER A 33 8.50 15.52 -3.74
CA SER A 33 9.02 14.80 -2.56
C SER A 33 8.37 13.43 -2.27
N GLY A 34 7.50 12.93 -3.15
CA GLY A 34 6.83 11.63 -2.98
C GLY A 34 5.52 11.63 -2.17
N LYS A 35 4.96 12.79 -1.81
CA LYS A 35 3.67 12.88 -1.08
C LYS A 35 2.53 12.16 -1.81
N SER A 36 2.38 12.42 -3.11
CA SER A 36 1.37 11.76 -3.94
C SER A 36 1.62 10.26 -4.04
N SER A 37 2.89 9.82 -3.99
CA SER A 37 3.25 8.40 -4.01
C SER A 37 2.68 7.65 -2.80
N LEU A 38 2.69 8.23 -1.60
CA LEU A 38 2.07 7.61 -0.42
C LEU A 38 0.57 7.42 -0.59
N LEU A 39 -0.13 8.41 -1.16
CA LEU A 39 -1.57 8.29 -1.45
C LEU A 39 -1.83 7.26 -2.56
N GLN A 40 -1.02 7.26 -3.60
CA GLN A 40 -1.11 6.31 -4.70
C GLN A 40 -0.88 4.86 -4.24
N MET A 41 0.00 4.63 -3.27
CA MET A 41 0.15 3.31 -2.63
C MET A 41 -1.19 2.86 -2.00
N LEU A 42 -1.85 3.72 -1.21
CA LEU A 42 -3.13 3.38 -0.59
C LEU A 42 -4.22 3.08 -1.63
N LEU A 43 -4.25 3.82 -2.74
CA LEU A 43 -5.18 3.56 -3.85
C LEU A 43 -4.88 2.24 -4.56
N SER A 44 -3.61 1.92 -4.80
CA SER A 44 -3.19 0.65 -5.40
C SER A 44 -3.59 -0.54 -4.54
N LEU A 45 -3.40 -0.45 -3.21
CA LEU A 45 -3.89 -1.47 -2.29
C LEU A 45 -5.41 -1.61 -2.35
N LYS A 46 -6.15 -0.49 -2.34
CA LYS A 46 -7.62 -0.49 -2.40
C LYS A 46 -8.16 -1.16 -3.68
N GLN A 47 -7.58 -0.87 -4.85
CA GLN A 47 -8.04 -1.45 -6.12
C GLN A 47 -7.58 -2.90 -6.33
N THR A 48 -6.63 -3.37 -5.52
CA THR A 48 -6.18 -4.78 -5.52
C THR A 48 -7.11 -5.69 -4.72
N VAL A 49 -7.79 -5.17 -3.69
CA VAL A 49 -8.72 -5.97 -2.88
C VAL A 49 -9.81 -6.61 -3.76
N GLY A 50 -9.97 -7.93 -3.64
CA GLY A 50 -10.95 -8.71 -4.40
C GLY A 50 -10.47 -9.16 -5.79
N ARG A 51 -9.20 -8.93 -6.13
CA ARG A 51 -8.56 -9.42 -7.34
C ARG A 51 -7.66 -10.63 -7.05
N ASN A 52 -7.26 -11.33 -8.13
CA ASN A 52 -6.36 -12.48 -8.03
C ASN A 52 -4.87 -12.08 -8.10
N GLU A 53 -4.59 -10.87 -8.58
CA GLU A 53 -3.25 -10.28 -8.64
C GLU A 53 -2.74 -9.93 -7.23
N VAL A 54 -1.45 -10.19 -6.97
CA VAL A 54 -0.79 -9.83 -5.69
C VAL A 54 -0.84 -8.32 -5.45
N LEU A 55 -0.61 -7.53 -6.51
CA LEU A 55 -0.73 -6.09 -6.51
C LEU A 55 -1.16 -5.62 -7.91
N PHE A 56 -2.28 -4.89 -7.96
CA PHE A 56 -2.81 -4.35 -9.21
C PHE A 56 -2.35 -2.90 -9.40
N PHE A 57 -1.45 -2.69 -10.36
CA PHE A 57 -0.89 -1.37 -10.69
C PHE A 57 -1.85 -0.46 -11.45
N GLY A 58 -2.93 -1.02 -11.99
CA GLY A 58 -4.01 -0.25 -12.60
C GLY A 58 -3.97 -0.18 -14.12
N ASP A 59 -5.05 0.37 -14.65
CA ASP A 59 -5.33 0.66 -16.04
C ASP A 59 -6.05 2.02 -16.14
N GLU A 60 -6.53 2.38 -17.33
CA GLU A 60 -7.21 3.66 -17.59
C GLU A 60 -8.47 3.89 -16.73
N LYS A 61 -9.07 2.83 -16.18
CA LYS A 61 -10.32 2.90 -15.39
C LYS A 61 -10.06 2.74 -13.89
N SER A 62 -8.80 2.62 -13.49
CA SER A 62 -8.40 2.35 -12.11
C SER A 62 -8.33 3.62 -11.26
N LEU A 63 -8.41 3.47 -9.93
CA LEU A 63 -8.26 4.60 -8.99
C LEU A 63 -6.89 5.26 -9.11
N VAL A 64 -5.88 4.45 -9.42
CA VAL A 64 -4.55 4.88 -9.82
C VAL A 64 -4.04 3.97 -10.92
N ASN A 65 -3.41 4.56 -11.94
CA ASN A 65 -2.62 3.84 -12.92
C ASN A 65 -1.13 4.13 -12.65
N LEU A 66 -0.41 3.07 -12.31
CA LEU A 66 1.01 3.09 -11.95
C LEU A 66 1.90 2.49 -13.03
N GLY A 67 1.33 2.03 -14.15
CA GLY A 67 2.05 1.35 -15.21
C GLY A 67 2.48 -0.05 -14.78
N ASN A 68 3.77 -0.35 -14.94
CA ASN A 68 4.35 -1.65 -14.62
C ASN A 68 5.26 -1.60 -13.38
N PHE A 69 5.76 -2.77 -12.97
CA PHE A 69 6.63 -2.88 -11.79
C PHE A 69 7.91 -2.02 -11.89
N GLN A 70 8.52 -1.92 -13.08
CA GLN A 70 9.73 -1.12 -13.28
C GLN A 70 9.47 0.37 -13.05
N GLU A 71 8.31 0.89 -13.44
CA GLU A 71 7.92 2.29 -13.19
C GLU A 71 7.65 2.58 -11.71
N VAL A 72 7.26 1.55 -10.96
CA VAL A 72 6.90 1.63 -9.55
C VAL A 72 8.10 1.44 -8.63
N ILE A 73 9.01 0.54 -8.96
CA ILE A 73 10.14 0.23 -8.10
C ILE A 73 11.13 1.41 -8.04
N HIS A 74 11.63 1.70 -6.84
CA HIS A 74 12.57 2.81 -6.63
C HIS A 74 13.82 2.65 -7.50
N GLY A 75 14.19 3.74 -8.18
CA GLY A 75 15.33 3.76 -9.10
C GLY A 75 15.16 2.89 -10.35
N HIS A 76 13.95 2.35 -10.61
CA HIS A 76 13.70 1.37 -11.67
C HIS A 76 14.50 0.06 -11.53
N GLU A 77 15.02 -0.21 -10.33
CA GLU A 77 15.82 -1.38 -9.99
C GLU A 77 14.94 -2.61 -9.72
N VAL A 78 14.56 -3.34 -10.77
CA VAL A 78 13.63 -4.49 -10.70
C VAL A 78 14.08 -5.67 -9.83
N ARG A 79 15.35 -5.67 -9.40
CA ARG A 79 15.89 -6.66 -8.45
C ARG A 79 15.54 -6.35 -7.00
N ASN A 80 15.08 -5.12 -6.71
CA ASN A 80 14.68 -4.73 -5.38
C ASN A 80 13.30 -5.27 -5.04
N GLU A 81 13.09 -5.60 -3.77
CA GLU A 81 11.79 -5.98 -3.25
C GLU A 81 10.94 -4.73 -2.97
N LEU A 82 9.71 -4.73 -3.48
CA LEU A 82 8.70 -3.73 -3.10
C LEU A 82 8.08 -4.14 -1.76
N TYR A 83 8.13 -3.25 -0.77
CA TYR A 83 7.51 -3.48 0.54
C TYR A 83 6.40 -2.47 0.79
N LEU A 84 5.18 -2.98 1.05
CA LEU A 84 4.02 -2.19 1.47
C LEU A 84 3.52 -2.73 2.82
N GLY A 85 3.75 -1.97 3.88
CA GLY A 85 3.29 -2.29 5.24
C GLY A 85 2.15 -1.38 5.67
N LEU A 86 1.12 -1.94 6.29
CA LEU A 86 0.01 -1.18 6.88
C LEU A 86 -0.51 -1.85 8.15
N ASN A 87 -0.81 -1.04 9.17
CA ASN A 87 -1.58 -1.47 10.33
C ASN A 87 -2.91 -0.75 10.34
N CYS A 88 -3.96 -1.46 10.74
CA CYS A 88 -5.28 -0.90 10.89
C CYS A 88 -5.91 -1.33 12.21
N ARG A 89 -6.63 -0.38 12.81
CA ARG A 89 -7.53 -0.64 13.94
C ARG A 89 -8.92 -0.92 13.40
N LEU A 90 -9.46 -2.08 13.72
CA LEU A 90 -10.86 -2.42 13.42
C LEU A 90 -11.75 -1.78 14.49
N SER A 91 -12.84 -1.13 14.05
CA SER A 91 -13.79 -0.45 14.94
C SER A 91 -14.78 -1.41 15.60
N HIS A 92 -14.93 -2.62 15.07
CA HIS A 92 -15.76 -3.67 15.62
C HIS A 92 -15.01 -5.00 15.52
N THR A 93 -15.19 -5.87 16.52
CA THR A 93 -14.81 -7.27 16.42
C THR A 93 -15.62 -7.88 15.29
N VAL A 94 -14.95 -8.47 14.30
CA VAL A 94 -15.64 -9.15 13.21
C VAL A 94 -16.07 -10.52 13.74
N PRO A 95 -17.37 -10.81 13.90
CA PRO A 95 -17.83 -12.07 14.47
C PRO A 95 -17.74 -13.15 13.40
N TYR A 96 -16.55 -13.72 13.24
CA TYR A 96 -16.38 -14.94 12.45
C TYR A 96 -15.86 -16.03 13.37
N ASP A 97 -16.70 -17.02 13.64
CA ASP A 97 -16.29 -18.28 14.23
C ASP A 97 -15.65 -19.13 13.11
N PHE A 98 -14.34 -19.34 13.19
CA PHE A 98 -13.66 -20.29 12.31
C PHE A 98 -13.54 -21.63 13.03
N VAL A 99 -14.22 -22.66 12.51
CA VAL A 99 -13.99 -24.04 12.92
C VAL A 99 -12.83 -24.57 12.09
N VAL A 100 -11.64 -24.66 12.68
CA VAL A 100 -10.51 -25.36 12.05
C VAL A 100 -10.73 -26.85 12.26
N THR A 101 -11.16 -27.56 11.21
CA THR A 101 -11.15 -29.02 11.21
C THR A 101 -9.80 -29.50 10.68
N THR A 102 -9.10 -30.28 11.49
CA THR A 102 -7.98 -31.10 10.99
C THR A 102 -8.58 -32.25 10.20
N GLN A 103 -8.34 -32.30 8.88
CA GLN A 103 -8.63 -33.52 8.11
C GLN A 103 -7.69 -34.63 8.60
N GLY A 104 -8.28 -35.75 9.04
CA GLY A 104 -7.58 -36.99 9.34
C GLY A 104 -7.38 -37.85 8.10
#